data_AF-A0A521CI65-F1
#
_entry.id   AF-A0A521CI65-F1
#
_cell.length_a   1.000
_cell.length_b   1.000
_cell.length_c   1.000
_cell.angle_alpha   90.00
_cell.angle_beta   90.00
_cell.angle_gamma   90.00
#
_symmetry.space_group_name_H-M   'P 1'
#
loop_
_entity.id
_entity.type
_entity.pdbx_description
1 polymer ?
#
loop_
_entity_poly.entity_id
_entity_poly.type
_entity_poly.pdbx_seq_one_letter_code
_entity_poly.pdbx_strand_id
1 'polypeptide(L)'
;MLGVYPSALHVRWTHPRFRIAAVAVDQEPWPFWDGRDEGERVDRWCEAVDWREEWGRASPVGRMNGSSGRVVDERVLAPLGLDFNSVWLTDVLPFFHVHRGPGTQGAAMAERYDVFAREHGLPEHLLPDRPSPARLVEQALRTESQRLVDELIESRSPLLVTLGDEALAVAAALLTGGLPRRLTRTGYGSRHRVDLGGRTLDVLPLVHPGQRSQLWARTHDDWIASL
;
A
#
# COMPACT_ATOMS: atom_id res chain seq x y z
N MET A 1 4.95 6.40 9.64
CA MET A 1 4.14 5.21 9.35
C MET A 1 4.82 4.45 8.23
N LEU A 2 4.97 3.14 8.40
CA LEU A 2 5.64 2.25 7.47
C LEU A 2 4.65 1.21 6.93
N GLY A 3 4.31 1.33 5.66
CA GLY A 3 3.55 0.35 4.89
C GLY A 3 4.42 -0.68 4.20
N VAL A 4 3.81 -1.47 3.32
CA VAL A 4 4.51 -2.55 2.61
C VAL A 4 5.02 -2.07 1.25
N TYR A 5 4.10 -1.57 0.42
CA TYR A 5 4.37 -0.99 -0.87
C TYR A 5 3.17 -0.12 -1.29
N PRO A 6 3.37 0.90 -2.14
CA PRO A 6 2.30 1.79 -2.52
C PRO A 6 1.24 1.08 -3.34
N SER A 7 0.00 1.55 -3.25
CA SER A 7 -1.06 1.18 -4.18
C SER A 7 -0.84 1.84 -5.56
N ALA A 8 -1.85 1.76 -6.42
CA ALA A 8 -1.90 2.42 -7.71
C ALA A 8 -3.15 3.28 -7.85
N LEU A 9 -3.12 4.25 -8.76
CA LEU A 9 -4.31 4.82 -9.35
C LEU A 9 -4.97 3.76 -10.24
N HIS A 10 -6.23 3.46 -9.97
CA HIS A 10 -7.00 2.51 -10.76
C HIS A 10 -8.08 3.21 -11.59
N VAL A 11 -8.35 2.68 -12.79
CA VAL A 11 -9.54 3.04 -13.58
C VAL A 11 -10.40 1.82 -13.84
N ARG A 12 -11.72 2.05 -13.90
CA ARG A 12 -12.66 1.10 -14.48
C ARG A 12 -12.64 1.32 -15.98
N TRP A 13 -12.29 0.27 -16.71
CA TRP A 13 -12.23 0.30 -18.15
C TRP A 13 -13.40 -0.48 -18.75
N THR A 14 -14.24 0.23 -19.51
CA THR A 14 -15.36 -0.35 -20.24
C THR A 14 -15.13 -0.21 -21.73
N HIS A 15 -14.82 -1.32 -22.39
CA HIS A 15 -14.65 -1.43 -23.83
C HIS A 15 -15.84 -2.23 -24.43
N PRO A 16 -16.24 -2.03 -25.70
CA PRO A 16 -17.32 -2.82 -26.32
C PRO A 16 -17.16 -4.35 -26.21
N ARG A 17 -15.91 -4.83 -26.24
CA ARG A 17 -15.56 -6.26 -26.20
C ARG A 17 -15.29 -6.82 -24.79
N PHE A 18 -14.96 -5.96 -23.82
CA PHE A 18 -14.55 -6.43 -22.50
C PHE A 18 -14.70 -5.33 -21.44
N ARG A 19 -14.63 -5.73 -20.17
CA ARG A 19 -14.60 -4.81 -19.04
C ARG A 19 -13.48 -5.19 -18.09
N ILE A 20 -12.80 -4.21 -17.51
CA ILE A 20 -11.88 -4.41 -16.38
C ILE A 20 -12.38 -3.53 -15.23
N ALA A 21 -12.68 -4.17 -14.09
CA ALA A 21 -13.31 -3.48 -12.96
C ALA A 21 -12.40 -2.41 -12.34
N ALA A 22 -11.10 -2.71 -12.25
CA ALA A 22 -10.05 -1.82 -11.78
C ALA A 22 -8.71 -2.25 -12.37
N VAL A 23 -8.16 -1.47 -13.29
CA VAL A 23 -6.81 -1.65 -13.83
C VAL A 23 -5.91 -0.55 -13.27
N ALA A 24 -4.73 -0.91 -12.78
CA ALA A 24 -3.72 0.03 -12.33
C ALA A 24 -3.15 0.76 -13.55
N VAL A 25 -3.13 2.10 -13.50
CA VAL A 25 -2.73 2.94 -14.63
C VAL A 25 -1.66 3.98 -14.30
N ASP A 26 -1.49 4.27 -13.02
CA ASP A 26 -0.45 5.17 -12.51
C ASP A 26 -0.13 4.81 -11.05
N GLN A 27 0.93 5.37 -10.51
CA GLN A 27 1.23 5.27 -9.08
C GLN A 27 0.14 5.93 -8.26
N GLU A 28 -0.05 5.46 -7.01
CA GLU A 28 -0.80 6.31 -6.10
C GLU A 28 -0.01 7.62 -5.83
N PRO A 29 -0.69 8.75 -5.62
CA PRO A 29 -0.06 10.06 -5.54
C PRO A 29 0.93 10.23 -4.39
N TRP A 30 0.62 9.61 -3.26
CA TRP A 30 1.44 9.50 -2.06
C TRP A 30 0.99 8.25 -1.30
N PRO A 31 1.85 7.65 -0.45
CA PRO A 31 1.48 6.47 0.33
C PRO A 31 0.20 6.69 1.12
N PHE A 32 -0.72 5.74 1.05
CA PHE A 32 -2.03 5.83 1.72
C PHE A 32 -2.90 7.01 1.26
N TRP A 33 -2.81 7.39 -0.01
CA TRP A 33 -3.78 8.30 -0.63
C TRP A 33 -5.22 7.83 -0.37
N ASP A 34 -6.13 8.76 -0.13
CA ASP A 34 -7.51 8.49 0.32
C ASP A 34 -8.56 8.52 -0.79
N GLY A 35 -8.17 8.80 -2.04
CA GLY A 35 -9.08 8.77 -3.19
C GLY A 35 -9.91 10.02 -3.41
N ARG A 36 -9.78 11.09 -2.59
CA ARG A 36 -10.69 12.25 -2.65
C ARG A 36 -10.67 12.98 -4.01
N ASP A 37 -9.53 13.02 -4.68
CA ASP A 37 -9.31 13.66 -5.99
C ASP A 37 -9.26 12.65 -7.15
N GLU A 38 -9.86 11.46 -6.99
CA GLU A 38 -9.83 10.39 -8.01
C GLU A 38 -10.29 10.88 -9.39
N GLY A 39 -11.39 11.63 -9.47
CA GLY A 39 -11.92 12.12 -10.75
C GLY A 39 -10.89 12.95 -11.52
N GLU A 40 -10.34 13.99 -10.87
CA GLU A 40 -9.33 14.87 -11.46
C GLU A 40 -8.05 14.13 -11.86
N ARG A 41 -7.72 13.03 -11.17
CA ARG A 41 -6.56 12.19 -11.52
C ARG A 41 -6.81 11.31 -12.72
N VAL A 42 -8.00 10.70 -12.79
CA VAL A 42 -8.40 9.91 -13.95
C VAL A 42 -8.47 10.80 -15.19
N ASP A 43 -9.02 12.01 -15.07
CA ASP A 43 -9.10 12.97 -16.17
C ASP A 43 -7.69 13.38 -16.66
N ARG A 44 -6.81 13.78 -15.73
CA ARG A 44 -5.40 14.10 -16.06
C ARG A 44 -4.65 12.93 -16.69
N TRP A 45 -4.87 11.72 -16.19
CA TRP A 45 -4.25 10.53 -16.76
C TRP A 45 -4.75 10.27 -18.18
N CYS A 46 -6.07 10.36 -18.42
CA CYS A 46 -6.66 10.22 -19.76
C CYS A 46 -6.07 11.25 -20.73
N GLU A 47 -5.90 12.49 -20.32
CA GLU A 47 -5.25 13.54 -21.12
C GLU A 47 -3.77 13.19 -21.41
N ALA A 48 -3.02 12.73 -20.40
CA ALA A 48 -1.60 12.42 -20.53
C ALA A 48 -1.31 11.25 -21.47
N VAL A 49 -2.21 10.26 -21.54
CA VAL A 49 -2.06 9.10 -22.44
C VAL A 49 -2.77 9.27 -23.78
N ASP A 50 -3.31 10.48 -24.06
CA ASP A 50 -4.12 10.78 -25.24
C ASP A 50 -5.24 9.74 -25.43
N TRP A 51 -6.06 9.53 -24.39
CA TRP A 51 -7.08 8.50 -24.37
C TRP A 51 -8.09 8.67 -25.50
N ARG A 52 -8.27 7.62 -26.31
CA ARG A 52 -9.11 7.65 -27.52
C ARG A 52 -10.48 7.04 -27.27
N GLU A 53 -11.52 7.62 -27.86
CA GLU A 53 -12.90 7.13 -27.69
C GLU A 53 -13.08 5.68 -28.17
N GLU A 54 -12.37 5.27 -29.22
CA GLU A 54 -12.38 3.89 -29.71
C GLU A 54 -11.80 2.88 -28.70
N TRP A 55 -11.00 3.33 -27.73
CA TRP A 55 -10.52 2.48 -26.65
C TRP A 55 -11.60 2.26 -25.59
N GLY A 56 -12.77 2.87 -25.73
CA GLY A 56 -13.88 2.80 -24.79
C GLY A 56 -13.77 3.86 -23.71
N ARG A 57 -14.31 3.57 -22.52
CA ARG A 57 -14.39 4.51 -21.41
C ARG A 57 -13.47 4.09 -20.26
N ALA A 58 -12.55 4.96 -19.89
CA ALA A 58 -11.93 4.95 -18.57
C ALA A 58 -12.76 5.80 -17.60
N SER A 59 -12.98 5.31 -16.39
CA SER A 59 -13.78 6.01 -15.37
C SER A 59 -13.28 5.72 -13.96
N PRO A 60 -13.55 6.60 -12.99
CA PRO A 60 -13.27 6.35 -11.58
C PRO A 60 -13.79 4.98 -11.10
N VAL A 61 -12.96 4.26 -10.35
CA VAL A 61 -13.36 2.99 -9.69
C VAL A 61 -14.14 3.24 -8.40
N GLY A 62 -14.11 4.46 -7.87
CA GLY A 62 -14.83 4.87 -6.66
C GLY A 62 -14.14 4.33 -5.41
N ARG A 63 -14.89 3.62 -4.55
CA ARG A 63 -14.41 3.16 -3.23
C ARG A 63 -13.19 2.20 -3.26
N MET A 64 -12.73 1.76 -4.43
CA MET A 64 -11.52 0.95 -4.55
C MET A 64 -10.25 1.80 -4.45
N ASN A 65 -10.23 2.98 -5.09
CA ASN A 65 -9.13 3.93 -4.94
C ASN A 65 -9.17 4.54 -3.52
N GLY A 66 -7.99 4.62 -2.92
CA GLY A 66 -7.75 5.12 -1.57
C GLY A 66 -8.47 4.40 -0.42
N SER A 67 -8.89 3.15 -0.64
CA SER A 67 -9.51 2.36 0.42
C SER A 67 -8.59 2.15 1.63
N SER A 68 -7.30 1.94 1.40
CA SER A 68 -6.31 1.83 2.48
C SER A 68 -6.05 3.18 3.17
N GLY A 69 -6.00 4.29 2.43
CA GLY A 69 -5.85 5.63 3.01
C GLY A 69 -6.95 5.98 3.99
N ARG A 70 -8.21 5.75 3.60
CA ARG A 70 -9.36 5.96 4.49
C ARG A 70 -9.30 5.09 5.76
N VAL A 71 -8.92 3.81 5.61
CA VAL A 71 -8.77 2.92 6.78
C VAL A 71 -7.63 3.39 7.68
N VAL A 72 -6.50 3.85 7.13
CA VAL A 72 -5.39 4.39 7.92
C VAL A 72 -5.84 5.63 8.69
N ASP A 73 -6.55 6.55 8.04
CA ASP A 73 -7.07 7.75 8.68
C ASP A 73 -8.02 7.40 9.84
N GLU A 74 -9.09 6.67 9.52
CA GLU A 74 -10.20 6.39 10.45
C GLU A 74 -9.83 5.42 11.58
N ARG A 75 -8.91 4.47 11.32
CA ARG A 75 -8.70 3.30 12.19
C ARG A 75 -7.30 3.25 12.80
N VAL A 76 -6.38 4.09 12.34
CA VAL A 76 -5.01 4.15 12.88
C VAL A 76 -4.69 5.55 13.37
N LEU A 77 -4.79 6.57 12.52
CA LEU A 77 -4.39 7.93 12.86
C LEU A 77 -5.37 8.59 13.83
N ALA A 78 -6.66 8.63 13.49
CA ALA A 78 -7.66 9.27 14.32
C ALA A 78 -7.74 8.68 15.76
N PRO A 79 -7.70 7.34 15.97
CA PRO A 79 -7.65 6.77 17.32
C PRO A 79 -6.40 7.16 18.12
N LEU A 80 -5.28 7.45 17.44
CA LEU A 80 -4.06 7.94 18.07
C LEU A 80 -4.04 9.47 18.26
N GLY A 81 -5.11 10.17 17.86
CA GLY A 81 -5.18 11.64 17.88
C GLY A 81 -4.26 12.31 16.84
N LEU A 82 -3.96 11.61 15.75
CA LEU A 82 -3.08 12.06 14.67
C LEU A 82 -3.89 12.31 13.38
N ASP A 83 -3.28 13.03 12.45
CA ASP A 83 -3.76 13.21 11.08
C ASP A 83 -2.61 13.07 10.06
N PHE A 84 -2.93 13.08 8.76
CA PHE A 84 -1.92 12.96 7.70
C PHE A 84 -0.92 14.12 7.64
N ASN A 85 -1.22 15.30 8.20
CA ASN A 85 -0.29 16.43 8.24
C ASN A 85 0.74 16.28 9.38
N SER A 86 0.46 15.40 10.35
CA SER A 86 1.31 15.15 11.52
C SER A 86 2.20 13.90 11.40
N VAL A 87 2.20 13.23 10.25
CA VAL A 87 2.90 11.95 10.06
C VAL A 87 3.80 11.92 8.84
N TRP A 88 4.95 11.26 8.99
CA TRP A 88 5.78 10.85 7.87
C TRP A 88 5.26 9.52 7.32
N LEU A 89 4.97 9.41 6.02
CA LEU A 89 4.48 8.19 5.38
C LEU A 89 5.54 7.61 4.46
N THR A 90 5.74 6.29 4.52
CA THR A 90 6.66 5.56 3.64
C THR A 90 6.29 4.09 3.56
N ASP A 91 6.86 3.37 2.61
CA ASP A 91 6.69 1.94 2.39
C ASP A 91 8.05 1.22 2.34
N VAL A 92 8.07 -0.06 2.71
CA VAL A 92 9.32 -0.84 2.65
C VAL A 92 9.81 -1.08 1.23
N LEU A 93 8.93 -1.10 0.23
CA LEU A 93 9.28 -1.10 -1.20
C LEU A 93 8.60 0.07 -1.91
N PRO A 94 9.26 0.74 -2.87
CA PRO A 94 8.75 1.96 -3.48
C PRO A 94 7.84 1.72 -4.70
N PHE A 95 7.53 0.46 -5.05
CA PHE A 95 6.79 0.14 -6.28
C PHE A 95 5.57 -0.73 -6.01
N PHE A 96 4.50 -0.46 -6.74
CA PHE A 96 3.28 -1.27 -6.75
C PHE A 96 3.56 -2.67 -7.30
N HIS A 97 2.94 -3.68 -6.68
CA HIS A 97 3.01 -5.06 -7.13
C HIS A 97 1.62 -5.66 -7.36
N VAL A 98 1.49 -6.42 -8.44
CA VAL A 98 0.25 -7.05 -8.87
C VAL A 98 0.13 -8.46 -8.31
N HIS A 99 -1.04 -8.80 -7.77
CA HIS A 99 -1.35 -10.19 -7.47
C HIS A 99 -1.75 -10.91 -8.76
N ARG A 100 -1.12 -12.06 -9.05
CA ARG A 100 -1.51 -12.95 -10.15
C ARG A 100 -2.30 -14.14 -9.65
N GLY A 101 -3.28 -14.55 -10.45
CA GLY A 101 -4.16 -15.68 -10.19
C GLY A 101 -5.54 -15.48 -10.84
N PRO A 102 -6.36 -16.54 -10.95
CA PRO A 102 -7.71 -16.41 -11.49
C PRO A 102 -8.52 -15.33 -10.76
N GLY A 103 -9.20 -14.46 -11.51
CA GLY A 103 -10.01 -13.38 -10.94
C GLY A 103 -9.24 -12.18 -10.37
N THR A 104 -7.92 -12.11 -10.57
CA THR A 104 -7.09 -10.97 -10.14
C THR A 104 -6.93 -9.91 -11.23
N GLN A 105 -6.40 -8.74 -10.85
CA GLN A 105 -6.00 -7.71 -11.82
C GLN A 105 -4.95 -8.24 -12.81
N GLY A 106 -3.97 -9.02 -12.35
CA GLY A 106 -2.94 -9.59 -13.23
C GLY A 106 -3.53 -10.50 -14.31
N ALA A 107 -4.57 -11.28 -13.99
CA ALA A 107 -5.30 -12.06 -14.98
C ALA A 107 -6.08 -11.16 -15.95
N ALA A 108 -6.78 -10.13 -15.46
CA ALA A 108 -7.50 -9.20 -16.31
C ALA A 108 -6.57 -8.44 -17.27
N MET A 109 -5.36 -8.08 -16.83
CA MET A 109 -4.36 -7.43 -17.68
C MET A 109 -3.87 -8.38 -18.78
N ALA A 110 -3.47 -9.61 -18.42
CA ALA A 110 -2.99 -10.60 -19.38
C ALA A 110 -4.07 -11.04 -20.40
N GLU A 111 -5.31 -11.25 -19.94
CA GLU A 111 -6.38 -11.79 -20.77
C GLU A 111 -7.09 -10.74 -21.62
N ARG A 112 -7.04 -9.46 -21.22
CA ARG A 112 -7.84 -8.38 -21.85
C ARG A 112 -6.99 -7.21 -22.29
N TYR A 113 -6.20 -6.61 -21.39
CA TYR A 113 -5.35 -5.46 -21.75
C TYR A 113 -4.26 -5.86 -22.76
N ASP A 114 -3.46 -6.89 -22.49
CA ASP A 114 -2.36 -7.27 -23.38
C ASP A 114 -2.86 -7.69 -24.78
N VAL A 115 -4.01 -8.37 -24.82
CA VAL A 115 -4.67 -8.72 -26.09
C VAL A 115 -5.05 -7.45 -26.86
N PHE A 116 -5.69 -6.49 -26.18
CA PHE A 116 -6.03 -5.20 -26.77
C PHE A 116 -4.77 -4.42 -27.19
N ALA A 117 -3.74 -4.39 -26.35
CA ALA A 117 -2.51 -3.64 -26.57
C ALA A 117 -1.80 -4.12 -27.84
N ARG A 118 -1.66 -5.44 -28.01
CA ARG A 118 -1.09 -6.05 -29.22
C ARG A 118 -1.86 -5.69 -30.49
N GLU A 119 -3.19 -5.68 -30.44
CA GLU A 119 -4.03 -5.32 -31.60
C GLU A 119 -3.90 -3.83 -32.00
N HIS A 120 -3.58 -2.96 -31.04
CA HIS A 120 -3.50 -1.51 -31.25
C HIS A 120 -2.08 -0.96 -31.28
N GLY A 121 -1.06 -1.83 -31.25
CA GLY A 121 0.35 -1.43 -31.23
C GLY A 121 0.79 -0.71 -29.95
N LEU A 122 0.10 -0.96 -28.83
CA LEU A 122 0.43 -0.41 -27.51
C LEU A 122 1.36 -1.36 -26.73
N PRO A 123 2.12 -0.85 -25.74
CA PRO A 123 2.93 -1.68 -24.86
C PRO A 123 2.08 -2.66 -24.03
N GLU A 124 2.50 -3.91 -23.96
CA GLU A 124 1.95 -4.87 -22.98
C GLU A 124 2.33 -4.47 -21.55
N HIS A 125 1.61 -4.99 -20.56
CA HIS A 125 1.89 -4.59 -19.18
C HIS A 125 3.22 -5.18 -18.67
N LEU A 126 3.95 -4.40 -17.89
CA LEU A 126 5.22 -4.79 -17.28
C LEU A 126 5.20 -4.67 -15.75
N LEU A 127 4.01 -4.64 -15.13
CA LEU A 127 3.88 -4.53 -13.68
C LEU A 127 4.43 -5.80 -12.99
N PRO A 128 5.26 -5.65 -11.94
CA PRO A 128 5.87 -6.78 -11.27
C PRO A 128 4.86 -7.55 -10.43
N ASP A 129 5.07 -8.86 -10.32
CA ASP A 129 4.28 -9.74 -9.50
C ASP A 129 4.59 -9.52 -8.02
N ARG A 130 3.58 -9.61 -7.14
CA ARG A 130 3.81 -9.59 -5.70
C ARG A 130 4.72 -10.75 -5.30
N PRO A 131 5.92 -10.49 -4.73
CA PRO A 131 6.78 -11.54 -4.23
C PRO A 131 6.12 -12.26 -3.06
N SER A 132 6.60 -13.47 -2.72
CA SER A 132 6.24 -14.07 -1.43
C SER A 132 6.65 -13.14 -0.28
N PRO A 133 5.97 -13.18 0.89
CA PRO A 133 6.30 -12.31 2.01
C PRO A 133 7.79 -12.35 2.40
N ALA A 134 8.41 -13.54 2.38
CA ALA A 134 9.83 -13.70 2.67
C ALA A 134 10.73 -13.01 1.62
N ARG A 135 10.40 -13.15 0.32
CA ARG A 135 11.14 -12.50 -0.78
C ARG A 135 10.98 -10.98 -0.76
N LEU A 136 9.79 -10.49 -0.37
CA LEU A 136 9.51 -9.07 -0.22
C LEU A 136 10.40 -8.46 0.86
N VAL A 137 10.43 -9.07 2.05
CA VAL A 137 11.30 -8.63 3.16
C VAL A 137 12.78 -8.69 2.76
N GLU A 138 13.21 -9.78 2.12
CA GLU A 138 14.59 -9.91 1.61
C GLU A 138 14.95 -8.79 0.61
N GLN A 139 14.04 -8.49 -0.32
CA GLN A 139 14.25 -7.44 -1.32
C GLN A 139 14.33 -6.06 -0.66
N ALA A 140 13.40 -5.74 0.25
CA ALA A 140 13.41 -4.47 0.97
C ALA A 140 14.72 -4.29 1.74
N LEU A 141 15.19 -5.32 2.45
CA LEU A 141 16.45 -5.24 3.19
C LEU A 141 17.67 -5.10 2.27
N ARG A 142 17.64 -5.73 1.09
CA ARG A 142 18.74 -5.63 0.13
C ARG A 142 18.81 -4.28 -0.57
N THR A 143 17.66 -3.66 -0.86
CA THR A 143 17.58 -2.52 -1.80
C THR A 143 17.17 -1.21 -1.14
N GLU A 144 16.43 -1.26 -0.03
CA GLU A 144 15.77 -0.09 0.56
C GLU A 144 16.26 0.23 1.98
N SER A 145 17.11 -0.61 2.59
CA SER A 145 17.56 -0.43 3.99
C SER A 145 18.13 0.95 4.27
N GLN A 146 19.03 1.44 3.41
CA GLN A 146 19.67 2.74 3.61
C GLN A 146 18.64 3.87 3.57
N ARG A 147 17.77 3.89 2.54
CA ARG A 147 16.68 4.87 2.42
C ARG A 147 15.78 4.85 3.66
N LEU A 148 15.35 3.67 4.09
CA LEU A 148 14.47 3.52 5.26
C LEU A 148 15.12 4.01 6.55
N VAL A 149 16.41 3.71 6.75
CA VAL A 149 17.17 4.22 7.91
C VAL A 149 17.27 5.75 7.86
N ASP A 150 17.58 6.31 6.68
CA ASP A 150 17.71 7.76 6.51
C ASP A 150 16.38 8.48 6.78
N GLU A 151 15.26 7.98 6.24
CA GLU A 151 13.92 8.53 6.52
C GLU A 151 13.53 8.42 8.00
N LEU A 152 13.87 7.32 8.68
CA LEU A 152 13.62 7.16 10.11
C LEU A 152 14.47 8.11 10.97
N ILE A 153 15.69 8.44 10.53
CA ILE A 153 16.56 9.43 11.18
C ILE A 153 16.03 10.84 10.92
N GLU A 154 15.73 11.17 9.66
CA GLU A 154 15.29 12.49 9.22
C GLU A 154 13.95 12.89 9.83
N SER A 155 12.98 11.97 9.84
CA SER A 155 11.65 12.25 10.40
C SER A 155 11.68 12.57 11.90
N ARG A 156 12.75 12.15 12.62
CA ARG A 156 12.90 12.28 14.08
C ARG A 156 11.67 11.80 14.86
N SER A 157 10.87 10.92 14.27
CA SER A 157 9.58 10.52 14.83
C SER A 157 9.81 9.73 16.12
N PRO A 158 9.13 10.04 17.24
CA PRO A 158 9.25 9.28 18.49
C PRO A 158 8.50 7.94 18.43
N LEU A 159 7.60 7.79 17.45
CA LEU A 159 6.76 6.61 17.24
C LEU A 159 6.85 6.15 15.78
N LEU A 160 7.16 4.87 15.57
CA LEU A 160 7.03 4.18 14.29
C LEU A 160 5.81 3.26 14.34
N VAL A 161 4.82 3.51 13.49
CA VAL A 161 3.70 2.58 13.26
C VAL A 161 4.01 1.72 12.04
N THR A 162 4.05 0.39 12.21
CA THR A 162 4.22 -0.57 11.09
C THR A 162 2.89 -1.21 10.73
N LEU A 163 2.59 -1.34 9.45
CA LEU A 163 1.32 -1.91 8.96
C LEU A 163 1.54 -3.27 8.28
N GLY A 164 1.19 -4.35 8.99
CA GLY A 164 1.33 -5.72 8.50
C GLY A 164 2.64 -6.41 8.89
N ASP A 165 2.69 -7.72 8.68
CA ASP A 165 3.83 -8.57 9.05
C ASP A 165 5.09 -8.21 8.28
N GLU A 166 4.98 -7.89 7.00
CA GLU A 166 6.14 -7.57 6.17
C GLU A 166 6.83 -6.27 6.61
N ALA A 167 6.05 -5.20 6.86
CA ALA A 167 6.58 -3.93 7.36
C ALA A 167 7.23 -4.10 8.74
N LEU A 168 6.58 -4.87 9.62
CA LEU A 168 7.11 -5.22 10.93
C LEU A 168 8.42 -6.01 10.84
N ALA A 169 8.49 -7.00 9.95
CA ALA A 169 9.68 -7.83 9.77
C ALA A 169 10.89 -7.03 9.24
N VAL A 170 10.67 -6.08 8.32
CA VAL A 170 11.71 -5.17 7.85
C VAL A 170 12.16 -4.24 8.98
N ALA A 171 11.22 -3.61 9.70
CA ALA A 171 11.55 -2.76 10.84
C ALA A 171 12.36 -3.53 11.90
N ALA A 172 11.99 -4.77 12.21
CA ALA A 172 12.69 -5.63 13.19
C ALA A 172 14.10 -6.04 12.74
N ALA A 173 14.40 -5.95 11.44
CA ALA A 173 15.73 -6.22 10.91
C ALA A 173 16.61 -4.96 10.83
N LEU A 174 16.02 -3.77 10.73
CA LEU A 174 16.72 -2.49 10.71
C LEU A 174 16.99 -1.91 12.11
N LEU A 175 16.11 -2.23 13.06
CA LEU A 175 16.12 -1.67 14.40
C LEU A 175 16.74 -2.64 15.41
N THR A 176 17.31 -2.09 16.49
CA THR A 176 17.83 -2.87 17.61
C THR A 176 16.86 -2.84 18.79
N GLY A 177 16.79 -3.92 19.57
CA GLY A 177 15.74 -4.09 20.59
C GLY A 177 14.69 -5.09 20.12
N GLY A 178 14.16 -5.88 21.06
CA GLY A 178 13.39 -7.12 20.79
C GLY A 178 12.02 -6.91 20.14
N LEU A 179 11.99 -6.44 18.89
CA LEU A 179 10.77 -6.30 18.10
C LEU A 179 10.38 -7.66 17.51
N PRO A 180 9.11 -8.11 17.64
CA PRO A 180 8.66 -9.32 16.98
C PRO A 180 8.71 -9.17 15.46
N ARG A 181 8.87 -10.29 14.75
CA ARG A 181 8.87 -10.31 13.27
C ARG A 181 7.51 -10.60 12.66
N ARG A 182 6.49 -10.83 13.49
CA ARG A 182 5.11 -11.11 13.08
C ARG A 182 4.15 -10.59 14.14
N LEU A 183 2.98 -10.17 13.70
CA LEU A 183 1.88 -9.79 14.57
C LEU A 183 1.31 -11.01 15.26
N THR A 184 1.05 -10.86 16.55
CA THR A 184 0.27 -11.81 17.34
C THR A 184 -0.95 -11.09 17.89
N ARG A 185 -2.07 -11.81 18.02
CA ARG A 185 -3.25 -11.27 18.71
C ARG A 185 -2.95 -11.00 20.18
N THR A 186 -2.18 -11.89 20.80
CA THR A 186 -1.67 -11.69 22.15
C THR A 186 -0.66 -10.55 22.13
N GLY A 187 -0.95 -9.46 22.83
CA GLY A 187 -0.09 -8.26 22.86
C GLY A 187 -0.26 -7.32 21.66
N TYR A 188 -1.27 -7.52 20.80
CA TYR A 188 -1.56 -6.59 19.71
C TYR A 188 -1.76 -5.15 20.24
N GLY A 189 -1.20 -4.17 19.54
CA GLY A 189 -1.27 -2.78 19.96
C GLY A 189 -0.31 -2.37 21.08
N SER A 190 0.54 -3.30 21.54
CA SER A 190 1.62 -2.98 22.48
C SER A 190 2.73 -2.17 21.82
N ARG A 191 3.28 -1.20 22.55
CA ARG A 191 4.47 -0.46 22.11
C ARG A 191 5.74 -1.23 22.46
N HIS A 192 6.69 -1.24 21.54
CA HIS A 192 8.01 -1.85 21.71
C HIS A 192 9.08 -0.78 21.65
N ARG A 193 9.89 -0.68 22.70
CA ARG A 193 11.03 0.23 22.73
C ARG A 193 12.20 -0.37 21.95
N VAL A 194 12.72 0.41 21.00
CA VAL A 194 13.83 0.02 20.12
C VAL A 194 14.80 1.18 19.95
N ASP A 195 16.00 0.88 19.46
CA ASP A 195 17.04 1.86 19.18
C ASP A 195 17.41 1.87 17.68
N LEU A 196 17.61 3.09 17.17
CA LEU A 196 18.11 3.40 15.83
C LEU A 196 19.21 4.45 15.94
N GLY A 197 20.46 4.08 15.62
CA GLY A 197 21.58 5.03 15.61
C GLY A 197 21.81 5.75 16.94
N GLY A 198 21.61 5.07 18.08
CA GLY A 198 21.74 5.63 19.42
C GLY A 198 20.54 6.47 19.89
N ARG A 199 19.48 6.57 19.09
CA ARG A 199 18.20 7.19 19.46
C ARG A 199 17.16 6.11 19.76
N THR A 200 16.50 6.23 20.89
CA THR A 200 15.37 5.38 21.25
C THR A 200 14.07 5.89 20.63
N LEU A 201 13.25 4.99 20.12
CA LEU A 201 11.88 5.25 19.69
C LEU A 201 10.96 4.10 20.09
N ASP A 202 9.65 4.34 20.09
CA ASP A 202 8.66 3.29 20.26
C ASP A 202 8.18 2.79 18.88
N VAL A 203 7.96 1.49 18.75
CA VAL A 203 7.28 0.89 17.59
C VAL A 203 5.91 0.38 18.02
N LEU A 204 4.89 0.69 17.23
CA LEU A 204 3.53 0.20 17.39
C LEU A 204 3.16 -0.67 16.17
N PRO A 205 3.23 -2.01 16.31
CA PRO A 205 2.83 -2.91 15.24
C PRO A 205 1.32 -3.04 15.13
N LEU A 206 0.78 -2.74 13.94
CA LEU A 206 -0.66 -2.87 13.64
C LEU A 206 -0.88 -3.69 12.37
N VAL A 207 -2.10 -4.20 12.23
CA VAL A 207 -2.52 -4.98 11.08
C VAL A 207 -2.56 -4.11 9.82
N HIS A 208 -2.24 -4.70 8.67
CA HIS A 208 -2.31 -4.00 7.39
C HIS A 208 -3.77 -3.57 7.08
N PRO A 209 -4.02 -2.33 6.58
CA PRO A 209 -5.38 -1.84 6.31
C PRO A 209 -6.15 -2.66 5.27
N GLY A 210 -5.44 -3.38 4.40
CA GLY A 210 -6.02 -4.33 3.44
C GLY A 210 -6.40 -5.71 4.03
N GLN A 211 -6.15 -5.96 5.31
CA GLN A 211 -6.51 -7.25 5.96
C GLN A 211 -8.03 -7.45 5.97
N ARG A 212 -8.49 -8.65 5.58
CA ARG A 212 -9.91 -8.99 5.46
C ARG A 212 -10.41 -10.00 6.50
N SER A 213 -9.53 -10.53 7.35
CA SER A 213 -9.91 -11.44 8.43
C SER A 213 -10.82 -10.76 9.45
N GLN A 214 -12.01 -11.32 9.68
CA GLN A 214 -12.93 -10.86 10.74
C GLN A 214 -12.29 -10.94 12.13
N LEU A 215 -11.40 -11.91 12.34
CA LEU A 215 -10.71 -12.08 13.61
C LEU A 215 -9.75 -10.92 13.89
N TRP A 216 -9.01 -10.49 12.86
CA TRP A 216 -8.13 -9.31 12.95
C TRP A 216 -8.92 -8.01 13.05
N ALA A 217 -10.06 -7.92 12.37
CA ALA A 217 -10.95 -6.76 12.50
C ALA A 217 -11.38 -6.56 13.96
N ARG A 218 -11.88 -7.62 14.62
CA ARG A 218 -12.27 -7.57 16.04
C ARG A 218 -11.08 -7.25 16.96
N THR A 219 -9.93 -7.89 16.75
CA THR A 219 -8.72 -7.58 17.53
C THR A 219 -8.32 -6.11 17.43
N HIS A 220 -8.49 -5.50 16.25
CA HIS A 220 -8.20 -4.09 16.07
C HIS A 220 -9.26 -3.18 16.68
N ASP A 221 -10.55 -3.55 16.61
CA ASP A 221 -11.64 -2.86 17.31
C ASP A 221 -11.41 -2.84 18.82
N ASP A 222 -11.05 -3.99 19.40
CA ASP A 222 -10.75 -4.13 20.83
C ASP A 222 -9.57 -3.23 21.24
N TRP A 223 -8.54 -3.12 20.38
CA TRP A 223 -7.42 -2.21 20.60
C TRP A 223 -7.86 -0.74 20.55
N ILE A 224 -8.64 -0.32 19.55
CA ILE A 224 -9.15 1.05 19.46
C ILE A 224 -9.97 1.41 20.71
N ALA A 225 -10.82 0.49 21.19
CA ALA A 225 -11.64 0.69 22.38
C ALA A 225 -10.83 0.77 23.68
N SER A 226 -9.54 0.39 23.66
CA SER A 226 -8.65 0.41 24.83
C SER A 226 -7.74 1.64 24.92
N LEU A 227 -7.77 2.52 23.91
CA LEU A 227 -6.94 3.74 23.84
C LEU A 227 -7.44 4.87 24.74
#